data_AF-A0A659PGX3-F1
#
_entry.id   AF-A0A659PGX3-F1
#
_cell.length_a   1.000
_cell.length_b   1.000
_cell.length_c   1.000
_cell.angle_alpha   90.00
_cell.angle_beta   90.00
_cell.angle_gamma   90.00
#
_symmetry.space_group_name_H-M   'P 1'
#
loop_
_entity.id
_entity.type
_entity.pdbx_description
1 polymer ?
#
loop_
_entity_poly.entity_id
_entity_poly.type
_entity_poly.pdbx_seq_one_letter_code
_entity_poly.pdbx_strand_id
1 'polypeptide(L)'
;MDHAIYTAMGAASQTLNQQAVTASNLANASTPGFRAQLNALRAVPVDGLSLATRTLVTASTPGADMTPGQLDYTSRPLDVALQQDGWLVVQAADGAEGYTRNGNIQVGPTGQLTIQGHPVIGEGGPITVPEGSVITIAAAGPIAALHPGAAP
;
A
#
# COMPACT_ATOMS: atom_id res chain seq x y z
N MET A 1 -2.95 -39.21 -23.22
CA MET A 1 -2.45 -38.05 -23.97
C MET A 1 -2.26 -36.89 -23.01
N ASP A 2 -1.14 -36.20 -23.13
CA ASP A 2 -0.95 -34.77 -22.82
C ASP A 2 -0.90 -34.20 -21.38
N HIS A 3 -0.62 -35.02 -20.36
CA HIS A 3 -0.46 -34.52 -18.98
C HIS A 3 0.79 -33.63 -18.77
N ALA A 4 1.83 -33.86 -19.56
CA ALA A 4 3.05 -33.05 -19.52
C ALA A 4 2.78 -31.62 -20.02
N ILE A 5 1.94 -31.45 -21.05
CA ILE A 5 1.56 -30.13 -21.55
C ILE A 5 0.77 -29.35 -20.51
N TYR A 6 -0.18 -29.96 -19.78
CA TYR A 6 -0.87 -29.25 -18.69
C TYR A 6 0.07 -28.80 -17.57
N THR A 7 1.06 -29.63 -17.23
CA THR A 7 2.07 -29.28 -16.23
C THR A 7 2.95 -28.13 -16.70
N ALA A 8 3.42 -28.19 -17.96
CA ALA A 8 4.21 -27.14 -18.59
C ALA A 8 3.41 -25.84 -18.73
N MET A 9 2.13 -25.91 -19.13
CA MET A 9 1.24 -24.75 -19.23
C MET A 9 1.00 -24.11 -17.86
N GLY A 10 0.79 -24.91 -16.81
CA GLY A 10 0.65 -24.41 -15.43
C GLY A 10 1.91 -23.66 -14.98
N ALA A 11 3.09 -24.21 -15.24
CA ALA A 11 4.36 -23.55 -14.93
C ALA A 11 4.56 -22.26 -15.75
N ALA A 12 4.23 -22.28 -17.04
CA ALA A 12 4.32 -21.11 -17.92
C ALA A 12 3.37 -19.99 -17.46
N SER A 13 2.11 -20.32 -17.16
CA SER A 13 1.13 -19.37 -16.63
C SER A 13 1.61 -18.74 -15.33
N GLN A 14 2.15 -19.55 -14.41
CA GLN A 14 2.67 -19.03 -13.16
C GLN A 14 3.92 -18.15 -13.35
N THR A 15 4.75 -18.46 -14.34
CA THR A 15 5.91 -17.63 -14.71
C THR A 15 5.47 -16.26 -15.25
N LEU A 16 4.42 -16.23 -16.08
CA LEU A 16 3.84 -14.97 -16.57
C LEU A 16 3.27 -14.14 -15.41
N ASN A 17 2.60 -14.77 -14.45
CA ASN A 17 2.11 -14.09 -13.25
C ASN A 17 3.26 -13.51 -12.41
N GLN A 18 4.35 -14.28 -12.22
CA GLN A 18 5.55 -13.78 -11.54
C GLN A 18 6.14 -12.55 -12.26
N GLN A 19 6.22 -12.59 -13.59
CA GLN A 19 6.71 -11.45 -14.38
C GLN A 19 5.84 -10.22 -14.20
N ALA A 20 4.51 -10.38 -14.21
CA ALA A 20 3.57 -9.29 -13.98
C ALA A 20 3.74 -8.66 -12.58
N VAL A 21 3.92 -9.47 -11.54
CA VAL A 21 4.21 -9.00 -10.18
C VAL A 21 5.53 -8.21 -10.14
N THR A 22 6.60 -8.75 -10.73
CA THR A 22 7.90 -8.06 -10.78
C THR A 22 7.81 -6.73 -11.53
N ALA A 23 7.09 -6.70 -12.65
CA ALA A 23 6.88 -5.47 -13.43
C ALA A 23 6.10 -4.43 -12.61
N SER A 24 5.05 -4.85 -11.90
CA SER A 24 4.28 -3.97 -11.02
C SER A 24 5.13 -3.40 -9.87
N ASN A 25 5.93 -4.24 -9.22
CA ASN A 25 6.84 -3.81 -8.16
C ASN A 25 7.88 -2.80 -8.68
N LEU A 26 8.44 -3.03 -9.87
CA LEU A 26 9.39 -2.13 -10.50
C LEU A 26 8.75 -0.78 -10.85
N ALA A 27 7.54 -0.79 -11.40
CA ALA A 27 6.80 0.42 -11.77
C ALA A 27 6.46 1.29 -10.55
N ASN A 28 6.27 0.68 -9.38
CA ASN A 28 5.92 1.37 -8.14
C ASN A 28 7.09 1.55 -7.18
N ALA A 29 8.33 1.28 -7.61
CA ALA A 29 9.51 1.34 -6.74
C ALA A 29 9.75 2.73 -6.12
N SER A 30 9.29 3.80 -6.78
CA SER A 30 9.37 5.18 -6.29
C SER A 30 8.05 5.72 -5.71
N THR A 31 7.00 4.90 -5.62
CA THR A 31 5.71 5.32 -5.07
C THR A 31 5.80 5.34 -3.54
N PRO A 32 5.60 6.49 -2.87
CA PRO A 32 5.67 6.58 -1.41
C PRO A 32 4.65 5.65 -0.74
N GLY A 33 5.12 4.86 0.24
CA GLY A 33 4.28 3.95 1.00
C GLY A 33 3.90 2.65 0.28
N PHE A 34 4.35 2.43 -0.97
CA PHE A 34 4.12 1.17 -1.70
C PHE A 34 4.80 -0.01 -0.98
N ARG A 35 4.13 -1.17 -1.00
CA ARG A 35 4.61 -2.42 -0.41
C ARG A 35 4.73 -3.45 -1.51
N ALA A 36 5.95 -3.95 -1.72
CA ALA A 36 6.23 -4.89 -2.78
C ALA A 36 5.39 -6.15 -2.59
N GLN A 37 4.70 -6.57 -3.66
CA GLN A 37 4.00 -7.83 -3.65
C GLN A 37 5.02 -8.96 -3.70
N LEU A 38 4.94 -9.88 -2.75
CA LEU A 38 5.72 -11.10 -2.77
C LEU A 38 5.14 -12.05 -3.82
N ASN A 39 5.92 -13.00 -4.33
CA ASN A 39 5.38 -14.12 -5.10
C ASN A 39 6.04 -15.40 -4.60
N ALA A 40 5.23 -16.40 -4.29
CA ALA A 40 5.69 -17.67 -3.78
C ALA A 40 4.99 -18.79 -4.53
N LEU A 41 5.77 -19.74 -5.02
CA LEU A 41 5.29 -20.89 -5.76
C LEU A 41 5.53 -22.13 -4.94
N ARG A 42 4.59 -23.06 -4.97
CA ARG A 42 4.80 -24.40 -4.40
C ARG A 42 4.33 -25.47 -5.35
N ALA A 43 4.95 -26.63 -5.21
CA ALA A 43 4.58 -27.82 -5.95
C ALA A 43 3.49 -28.55 -5.15
N VAL A 44 2.35 -28.84 -5.78
CA VAL A 44 1.22 -29.56 -5.18
C VAL A 44 1.03 -30.89 -5.91
N PRO A 45 1.14 -32.03 -5.20
CA PRO A 45 0.89 -33.35 -5.78
C PRO A 45 -0.52 -33.42 -6.36
N VAL A 46 -0.67 -34.10 -7.50
CA VAL A 46 -1.98 -34.37 -8.08
C VAL A 46 -2.48 -35.71 -7.57
N ASP A 47 -3.47 -35.68 -6.68
CA ASP A 47 -4.12 -36.89 -6.17
C ASP A 47 -5.00 -37.56 -7.23
N GLY A 48 -4.99 -38.89 -7.26
CA GLY A 48 -5.79 -39.68 -8.20
C GLY A 48 -5.63 -41.18 -7.99
N LEU A 49 -6.34 -41.98 -8.79
CA LEU A 49 -6.34 -43.46 -8.72
C LEU A 49 -5.01 -44.11 -9.17
N SER A 50 -4.05 -43.32 -9.66
CA SER A 50 -2.73 -43.78 -10.12
C SER A 50 -1.63 -43.43 -9.12
N LEU A 51 -0.41 -43.92 -9.38
CA LEU A 51 0.79 -43.54 -8.62
C LEU A 51 0.97 -42.01 -8.57
N ALA A 52 1.40 -41.49 -7.42
CA ALA A 52 1.61 -40.07 -7.15
C ALA A 52 2.91 -39.53 -7.78
N THR A 53 3.01 -39.62 -9.11
CA THR A 53 4.21 -39.23 -9.87
C THR A 53 4.13 -37.81 -10.44
N ARG A 54 3.05 -37.06 -10.16
CA ARG A 54 2.75 -35.77 -10.79
C ARG A 54 2.55 -34.67 -9.76
N THR A 55 3.09 -33.51 -10.09
CA THR A 55 3.02 -32.32 -9.24
C THR A 55 2.71 -31.12 -10.13
N LEU A 56 1.73 -30.30 -9.75
CA LEU A 56 1.41 -29.04 -10.41
C LEU A 56 2.02 -27.88 -9.64
N VAL A 57 2.35 -26.81 -10.34
CA VAL A 57 2.77 -25.56 -9.70
C VAL A 57 1.52 -24.76 -9.35
N THR A 58 1.42 -24.32 -8.10
CA THR A 58 0.37 -23.39 -7.66
C THR A 58 0.98 -22.14 -7.05
N ALA A 59 0.30 -21.01 -7.25
CA ALA A 59 0.60 -19.80 -6.50
C ALA A 59 0.23 -20.02 -5.02
N SER A 60 1.17 -19.78 -4.13
CA SER A 60 0.85 -19.56 -2.71
C SER A 60 0.29 -18.14 -2.58
N THR A 61 -0.72 -17.92 -1.73
CA THR A 61 -1.31 -16.60 -1.49
C THR A 61 -0.20 -15.62 -1.10
N PRO A 62 0.19 -14.69 -1.97
CA PRO A 62 1.34 -13.86 -1.68
C PRO A 62 0.95 -12.71 -0.77
N GLY A 63 1.78 -12.44 0.23
CA GLY A 63 1.66 -11.24 1.07
C GLY A 63 2.34 -10.03 0.43
N ALA A 64 2.33 -8.92 1.16
CA ALA A 64 3.17 -7.76 0.85
C ALA A 64 4.41 -7.76 1.75
N ASP A 65 5.53 -7.27 1.24
CA ASP A 65 6.71 -6.99 2.06
C ASP A 65 6.47 -5.74 2.91
N MET A 66 6.30 -5.96 4.22
CA MET A 66 6.01 -4.92 5.20
C MET A 66 7.28 -4.27 5.79
N THR A 67 8.48 -4.70 5.36
CA THR A 67 9.74 -4.11 5.83
C THR A 67 9.85 -2.64 5.41
N PRO A 68 10.13 -1.70 6.33
CA PRO A 68 10.28 -0.29 5.97
C PRO A 68 11.34 -0.08 4.90
N GLY A 69 10.99 0.69 3.86
CA GLY A 69 11.94 1.11 2.83
C GLY A 69 12.81 2.28 3.27
N GLN A 70 13.60 2.80 2.34
CA GLN A 70 14.38 4.02 2.57
C GLN A 70 13.45 5.22 2.80
N LEU A 71 13.84 6.10 3.72
CA LEU A 71 13.15 7.35 3.99
C LEU A 71 13.90 8.50 3.29
N ASP A 72 13.16 9.29 2.52
CA ASP A 72 13.66 10.51 1.89
C ASP A 72 13.04 11.72 2.58
N TYR A 73 13.88 12.61 3.11
CA TYR A 73 13.42 13.81 3.80
C TYR A 73 13.06 14.91 2.81
N THR A 74 11.78 15.29 2.75
CA THR A 74 11.26 16.25 1.76
C THR A 74 11.22 17.70 2.24
N SER A 75 11.50 17.94 3.53
CA SER A 75 11.36 19.26 4.19
C SER A 75 9.94 19.86 4.17
N ARG A 76 8.92 19.10 3.73
CA ARG A 76 7.52 19.55 3.75
C ARG A 76 6.85 19.07 5.05
N PRO A 77 6.20 19.97 5.81
CA PRO A 77 5.59 19.60 7.10
C PRO A 77 4.40 18.64 6.98
N LEU A 78 3.82 18.52 5.78
CA LEU A 78 2.70 17.62 5.49
C LEU A 78 3.13 16.30 4.83
N ASP A 79 4.44 16.07 4.64
CA ASP A 79 4.93 14.76 4.24
C ASP A 79 5.31 13.97 5.50
N VAL A 80 4.55 12.92 5.78
CA VAL A 80 4.71 12.12 7.01
C VAL A 80 5.24 10.73 6.69
N ALA A 81 6.26 10.31 7.42
CA ALA A 81 6.71 8.92 7.44
C ALA A 81 6.08 8.18 8.62
N LEU A 82 5.54 6.99 8.37
CA LEU A 82 4.93 6.15 9.40
C LEU A 82 5.92 5.13 9.94
N GLN A 83 5.76 4.76 11.21
CA GLN A 83 6.45 3.61 11.79
C GLN A 83 5.97 2.30 11.15
N GLN A 84 6.73 1.22 11.37
CA GLN A 84 6.51 -0.07 10.69
C GLN A 84 5.10 -0.61 10.80
N ASP A 85 4.37 -0.37 11.89
CA ASP A 85 3.02 -0.91 12.12
C ASP A 85 1.92 0.16 11.99
N GLY A 86 2.30 1.39 11.62
CA GLY A 86 1.36 2.51 11.47
C GLY A 86 0.63 2.52 10.13
N TRP A 87 -0.56 3.12 10.14
CA TRP A 87 -1.40 3.40 8.98
C TRP A 87 -2.09 4.75 9.13
N LEU A 88 -2.29 5.44 8.02
CA LEU A 88 -3.17 6.60 7.95
C LEU A 88 -4.56 6.12 7.51
N VAL A 89 -5.58 6.65 8.17
CA VAL A 89 -6.97 6.37 7.80
C VAL A 89 -7.43 7.45 6.83
N VAL A 90 -8.03 7.01 5.73
CA VAL A 90 -8.62 7.87 4.71
C VAL A 90 -10.05 7.45 4.42
N GLN A 91 -10.86 8.34 3.87
CA GLN A 91 -12.19 7.99 3.39
C GLN A 91 -12.11 7.49 1.95
N ALA A 92 -12.50 6.24 1.74
CA ALA A 92 -12.64 5.65 0.42
C ALA A 92 -13.81 6.28 -0.36
N ALA A 93 -13.85 6.07 -1.67
CA ALA A 93 -14.85 6.68 -2.54
C ALA A 93 -16.29 6.22 -2.24
N ASP A 94 -16.46 5.05 -1.62
CA ASP A 94 -17.74 4.51 -1.15
C ASP A 94 -18.14 5.04 0.24
N GLY A 95 -17.31 5.89 0.85
CA GLY A 95 -17.51 6.47 2.18
C GLY A 95 -16.95 5.62 3.32
N ALA A 96 -16.42 4.42 3.04
CA ALA A 96 -15.82 3.55 4.04
C ALA A 96 -14.42 4.01 4.46
N GLU A 97 -13.89 3.41 5.54
CA GLU A 97 -12.50 3.62 5.94
C GLU A 97 -11.55 2.85 5.03
N GLY A 98 -10.59 3.57 4.45
CA GLY A 98 -9.42 3.05 3.77
C GLY A 98 -8.17 3.27 4.59
N TYR A 99 -7.14 2.48 4.31
CA TYR A 99 -5.85 2.56 5.00
C TYR A 99 -4.74 2.79 3.99
N THR A 100 -3.83 3.72 4.29
CA THR A 100 -2.70 4.04 3.43
C THR A 100 -1.42 4.29 4.22
N ARG A 101 -0.28 4.05 3.56
CA ARG A 101 1.04 4.46 4.04
C ARG A 101 1.61 5.63 3.25
N ASN A 102 0.89 6.10 2.25
CA ASN A 102 1.28 7.31 1.54
C ASN A 102 1.05 8.50 2.47
N GLY A 103 2.13 9.10 2.94
CA GLY A 103 2.06 10.27 3.82
C GLY A 103 2.13 11.61 3.10
N ASN A 104 1.89 11.66 1.78
CA ASN A 104 1.81 12.90 1.03
C ASN A 104 0.46 13.59 1.29
N ILE A 105 0.37 14.32 2.39
CA ILE A 105 -0.86 15.02 2.78
C ILE A 105 -0.90 16.37 2.06
N GLN A 106 -2.08 16.71 1.56
CA GLN A 106 -2.37 17.96 0.85
C GLN A 106 -3.59 18.63 1.47
N VAL A 107 -3.58 19.96 1.48
CA VAL A 107 -4.76 20.75 1.87
C VAL A 107 -5.62 20.96 0.63
N GLY A 108 -6.84 20.44 0.66
CA GLY A 108 -7.82 20.60 -0.40
C GLY A 108 -8.44 22.02 -0.43
N PRO A 109 -9.26 22.33 -1.45
CA PRO A 109 -9.83 23.66 -1.65
C PRO A 109 -10.74 24.14 -0.51
N THR A 110 -11.28 23.22 0.29
CA THR A 110 -12.16 23.50 1.43
C THR A 110 -11.43 23.44 2.77
N GLY A 111 -10.10 23.39 2.76
CA GLY A 111 -9.26 23.22 3.96
C GLY A 111 -9.18 21.77 4.45
N GLN A 112 -9.81 20.81 3.78
CA GLN A 112 -9.74 19.40 4.17
C GLN A 112 -8.37 18.80 3.87
N LEU A 113 -7.80 18.04 4.79
CA LEU A 113 -6.60 17.25 4.55
C LEU A 113 -6.94 16.05 3.67
N THR A 114 -6.17 15.83 2.61
CA THR A 114 -6.39 14.75 1.65
C THR A 114 -5.08 14.06 1.29
N ILE A 115 -5.17 12.78 0.95
CA ILE A 115 -4.08 11.99 0.36
C ILE A 115 -4.61 11.40 -0.93
N GLN A 116 -3.99 11.73 -2.07
CA GLN A 116 -4.46 11.32 -3.40
C GLN A 116 -5.96 11.63 -3.65
N GLY A 117 -6.45 12.74 -3.08
CA GLY A 117 -7.86 13.15 -3.19
C GLY A 117 -8.82 12.48 -2.20
N HIS A 118 -8.35 11.55 -1.37
CA HIS A 118 -9.13 10.94 -0.30
C HIS A 118 -9.01 11.74 1.00
N PRO A 119 -10.13 12.11 1.66
CA PRO A 119 -10.10 12.77 2.96
C PRO A 119 -9.34 11.99 4.01
N VAL A 120 -8.46 12.64 4.77
CA VAL A 120 -7.79 12.04 5.93
C VAL A 120 -8.76 12.04 7.11
N ILE A 121 -8.90 10.89 7.77
CA ILE A 121 -9.81 10.68 8.90
C ILE A 121 -9.03 10.72 10.22
N GLY A 122 -9.54 11.51 11.18
CA GLY A 122 -9.11 11.50 12.57
C GLY A 122 -10.22 11.00 13.50
N GLU A 123 -10.07 11.17 14.81
CA GLU A 123 -11.02 10.68 15.82
C GLU A 123 -12.45 11.23 15.66
N GLY A 124 -12.59 12.45 15.11
CA GLY A 124 -13.87 13.13 14.89
C GLY A 124 -14.39 13.09 13.45
N GLY A 125 -13.79 12.29 12.55
CA GLY A 125 -14.10 12.29 11.12
C GLY A 125 -13.05 13.02 10.27
N PRO A 126 -13.41 13.51 9.07
CA PRO A 126 -12.45 14.16 8.17
C PRO A 126 -11.79 15.39 8.79
N ILE A 127 -10.47 15.49 8.65
CA ILE A 127 -9.69 16.56 9.25
C ILE A 127 -9.72 17.79 8.34
N THR A 128 -10.18 18.92 8.87
CA THR A 128 -10.21 20.22 8.18
C THR A 128 -9.37 21.22 8.96
N VAL A 129 -8.55 21.98 8.25
CA VAL A 129 -7.72 23.05 8.80
C VAL A 129 -8.21 24.42 8.32
N PRO A 130 -8.09 25.47 9.14
CA PRO A 130 -8.43 26.83 8.71
C PRO A 130 -7.55 27.30 7.55
N GLU A 131 -8.11 28.14 6.68
CA GLU A 131 -7.34 28.74 5.59
C GLU A 131 -6.18 29.60 6.10
N GLY A 132 -5.04 29.52 5.41
CA GLY A 132 -3.83 30.28 5.76
C GLY A 132 -3.12 29.80 7.03
N SER A 133 -3.56 28.71 7.66
CA SER A 133 -2.91 28.17 8.85
C SER A 133 -1.59 27.47 8.54
N VAL A 134 -0.62 27.58 9.46
CA VAL A 134 0.60 26.78 9.45
C VAL A 134 0.30 25.46 10.15
N ILE A 135 0.36 24.37 9.38
CA ILE A 135 0.00 23.03 9.87
C ILE A 135 1.28 22.29 10.26
N THR A 136 1.28 21.69 11.45
CA THR A 136 2.35 20.82 11.94
C THR A 136 1.75 19.51 12.42
N ILE A 137 2.38 18.39 12.07
CA ILE A 137 1.99 17.06 12.51
C ILE A 137 3.03 16.58 13.51
N ALA A 138 2.62 16.35 14.75
CA ALA A 138 3.51 15.85 15.79
C ALA A 138 3.81 14.36 15.60
N ALA A 139 4.95 13.90 16.12
CA ALA A 139 5.38 12.50 16.02
C ALA A 139 4.39 11.50 16.64
N ALA A 140 3.55 11.94 17.59
CA ALA A 140 2.52 11.13 18.23
C ALA A 140 1.19 11.11 17.46
N GLY A 141 1.06 11.83 16.34
CA GLY A 141 -0.18 11.92 15.55
C GLY A 141 -1.01 13.21 15.69
N PRO A 142 -0.95 14.01 16.78
CA PRO A 142 -1.70 15.26 16.85
C PRO A 142 -1.36 16.22 15.71
N ILE A 143 -2.39 16.76 15.07
CA ILE A 143 -2.28 17.79 14.04
C ILE A 143 -2.58 19.13 14.69
N ALA A 144 -1.61 20.05 14.65
CA ALA A 144 -1.77 21.42 15.12
C ALA A 144 -1.86 22.35 13.90
N ALA A 145 -2.84 23.26 13.92
CA ALA A 145 -2.99 24.32 12.94
C ALA A 145 -2.87 25.68 13.64
N LEU A 146 -1.80 26.42 13.33
CA LEU A 146 -1.58 27.77 13.85
C LEU A 146 -2.21 28.78 12.89
N HIS A 147 -3.15 29.58 13.38
CA HIS A 147 -3.73 30.66 12.59
C HIS A 147 -2.68 31.73 12.26
N PRO A 148 -2.73 32.33 11.05
CA PRO A 148 -1.89 33.47 10.75
C PRO A 148 -2.27 34.64 11.68
N GLY A 149 -1.39 34.96 12.64
CA GLY A 149 -1.59 35.99 13.66
C GLY A 149 -1.68 35.50 15.11
N ALA A 150 -1.64 34.18 15.36
CA ALA A 150 -1.46 33.65 16.70
C ALA A 150 0.00 33.81 17.18
N ALA A 151 0.20 34.23 18.43
CA ALA A 151 1.52 34.23 19.06
C ALA A 151 2.08 32.79 19.15
N PRO A 152 3.41 32.61 19.05
CA PRO A 152 4.04 31.29 19.03
C PRO A 152 3.77 30.45 20.27
#